data_AF-A0A8H2VYY3-F1
#
_entry.id   AF-A0A8H2VYY3-F1
#
_cell.length_a   1.000
_cell.length_b   1.000
_cell.length_c   1.000
_cell.angle_alpha   90.00
_cell.angle_beta   90.00
_cell.angle_gamma   90.00
#
_symmetry.space_group_name_H-M   'P 1'
#
loop_
_entity.id
_entity.type
_entity.pdbx_description
1 polymer ?
#
loop_
_entity_poly.entity_id
_entity_poly.type
_entity_poly.pdbx_seq_one_letter_code
_entity_poly.pdbx_strand_id
1 'polypeptide(L)'
;MSPPSNESVSPSRSVKNQKDASTTKKDASATKKDTSYNQSNFTRQTNAVKDLFSIPKPVKKLFDKVPIITYPANGLPERSPGAKNTKNDGDARLPSLYIFCREGEEDEGKPSFNPGCLKWQTFLRLAGVNHKIVSSNNHASPTGVLPFLLPGIKSNSSQDDYLPIPSNGLIKYAKEQGKKIPEARSRKLEAYQALLDNNIRNAWLHTLYLTPSNFNTVATPLYINPTSSSLLVRLYSAYQLRAAAESELRKSAEIIDADLIYKEADRAWEALSLLLGGDEWFEGDRPGVFDAAVFAYTWLLGGGGLGWWEGDGGKGDRRLPDGVERWGNLVRHRERVFRRCWGEEDGVLV
;
A
#
# COMPACT_ATOMS: atom_id res chain seq x y z
N MET A 1 46.20 -52.44 6.09
CA MET A 1 46.62 -52.34 7.49
C MET A 1 45.41 -51.91 8.29
N SER A 2 45.07 -52.65 9.36
CA SER A 2 43.86 -52.48 10.19
C SER A 2 44.19 -52.86 11.65
N PRO A 3 43.28 -52.67 12.62
CA PRO A 3 42.40 -51.53 12.88
C PRO A 3 43.05 -50.74 14.06
N PRO A 4 42.62 -50.77 15.36
CA PRO A 4 41.29 -50.74 16.02
C PRO A 4 40.72 -49.29 16.09
N SER A 5 39.96 -48.87 17.12
CA SER A 5 38.58 -49.21 17.53
C SER A 5 38.29 -48.69 18.96
N ASN A 6 36.99 -48.70 19.36
CA ASN A 6 36.41 -48.55 20.72
C ASN A 6 36.24 -47.08 21.21
N GLU A 7 35.00 -46.60 21.37
CA GLU A 7 34.02 -46.84 22.47
C GLU A 7 34.35 -46.03 23.75
N SER A 8 33.42 -45.57 24.58
CA SER A 8 31.95 -45.35 24.49
C SER A 8 31.51 -44.54 25.75
N VAL A 9 30.23 -44.57 26.12
CA VAL A 9 29.66 -44.15 27.44
C VAL A 9 29.51 -42.64 27.72
N SER A 10 28.26 -42.17 27.65
CA SER A 10 27.76 -41.03 28.44
C SER A 10 27.52 -41.44 29.91
N PRO A 11 27.40 -40.48 30.84
CA PRO A 11 26.20 -40.57 31.68
C PRO A 11 25.44 -39.25 31.91
N SER A 12 24.17 -39.46 32.22
CA SER A 12 23.10 -38.50 32.53
C SER A 12 23.06 -38.03 34.00
N ARG A 13 22.09 -37.15 34.28
CA ARG A 13 21.58 -36.61 35.58
C ARG A 13 22.27 -35.33 36.05
N SER A 14 21.59 -34.22 36.29
CA SER A 14 20.28 -33.90 36.94
C SER A 14 20.40 -33.59 38.43
N VAL A 15 19.56 -32.63 38.86
CA VAL A 15 19.03 -32.33 40.21
C VAL A 15 19.45 -30.97 40.82
N LYS A 16 18.38 -30.25 41.15
CA LYS A 16 18.20 -28.98 41.86
C LYS A 16 18.94 -28.84 43.21
N ASN A 17 19.26 -27.59 43.57
CA ASN A 17 18.84 -26.86 44.79
C ASN A 17 19.18 -25.37 44.52
N GLN A 18 18.33 -24.35 44.62
CA GLN A 18 17.29 -23.94 45.59
C GLN A 18 17.86 -23.40 46.91
N LYS A 19 17.31 -22.23 47.34
CA LYS A 19 17.60 -21.41 48.54
C LYS A 19 18.74 -20.36 48.35
N ASP A 20 18.65 -19.13 48.89
CA ASP A 20 17.55 -18.46 49.62
C ASP A 20 17.53 -16.93 49.38
N ALA A 21 16.51 -16.25 49.90
CA ALA A 21 16.11 -14.88 49.55
C ALA A 21 16.90 -13.73 50.22
N SER A 22 16.89 -12.54 49.59
CA SER A 22 16.71 -11.26 50.31
C SER A 22 16.29 -10.09 49.39
N THR A 23 14.98 -9.84 49.39
CA THR A 23 14.32 -8.53 49.52
C THR A 23 15.07 -7.24 49.10
N THR A 24 14.60 -6.58 48.02
CA THR A 24 14.14 -5.17 48.14
C THR A 24 13.19 -4.76 47.00
N LYS A 25 12.19 -3.93 47.34
CA LYS A 25 11.24 -3.33 46.38
C LYS A 25 11.90 -2.19 45.61
N LYS A 26 11.53 -2.00 44.33
CA LYS A 26 11.16 -0.67 43.80
C LYS A 26 10.38 -0.74 42.49
N ASP A 27 9.58 0.29 42.31
CA ASP A 27 8.34 0.33 41.54
C ASP A 27 8.48 0.33 40.01
N ALA A 28 7.34 0.10 39.37
CA ALA A 28 7.19 -0.01 37.93
C ALA A 28 7.33 1.33 37.19
N SER A 29 7.97 1.28 36.01
CA SER A 29 7.61 2.12 34.86
C SER A 29 8.09 1.44 33.58
N ALA A 30 7.26 0.56 33.02
CA ALA A 30 7.53 -0.07 31.73
C ALA A 30 7.28 0.93 30.59
N THR A 31 8.31 1.68 30.20
CA THR A 31 8.24 2.63 29.09
C THR A 31 8.05 1.87 27.78
N LYS A 32 6.90 2.06 27.11
CA LYS A 32 6.69 1.59 25.74
C LYS A 32 7.78 2.16 24.82
N LYS A 33 8.41 1.30 24.03
CA LYS A 33 9.17 1.72 22.85
C LYS A 33 8.18 2.08 21.73
N ASP A 34 7.79 3.35 21.67
CA ASP A 34 7.24 3.89 20.44
C ASP A 34 8.40 4.08 19.45
N THR A 35 8.40 3.30 18.37
CA THR A 35 9.41 3.37 17.29
C THR A 35 9.13 4.58 16.39
N SER A 36 9.19 5.77 16.98
CA SER A 36 9.21 7.03 16.24
C SER A 36 10.53 7.15 15.46
N TYR A 37 10.44 7.33 14.15
CA TYR A 37 11.58 7.54 13.27
C TYR A 37 12.25 8.89 13.62
N ASN A 38 13.30 8.85 14.44
CA ASN A 38 14.03 10.04 14.88
C ASN A 38 14.92 10.63 13.76
N GLN A 39 14.34 11.45 12.88
CA GLN A 39 15.10 12.44 12.09
C GLN A 39 15.55 13.66 12.92
N SER A 40 15.34 13.64 14.25
CA SER A 40 15.52 14.77 15.17
C SER A 40 16.94 14.95 15.71
N ASN A 41 17.79 13.90 15.70
CA ASN A 41 19.07 13.92 16.40
C ASN A 41 20.23 14.53 15.59
N PHE A 42 20.27 14.34 14.27
CA PHE A 42 21.32 14.93 13.41
C PHE A 42 21.15 16.45 13.27
N THR A 43 19.92 16.94 13.29
CA THR A 43 19.58 18.38 13.19
C THR A 43 19.80 19.12 14.51
N ARG A 44 19.71 18.46 15.67
CA ARG A 44 19.91 19.11 16.98
C ARG A 44 21.37 19.47 17.26
N GLN A 45 22.32 18.58 16.96
CA GLN A 45 23.75 18.84 17.22
C GLN A 45 24.33 19.93 16.31
N THR A 46 23.80 20.09 15.10
CA THR A 46 24.26 21.13 14.16
C THR A 46 23.74 22.54 14.47
N ASN A 47 22.75 22.69 15.35
CA ASN A 47 22.21 24.01 15.72
C ASN A 47 22.92 24.64 16.93
N ALA A 48 23.34 23.85 17.92
CA ALA A 48 24.03 24.37 19.11
C ALA A 48 25.38 25.09 18.78
N VAL A 49 26.08 24.63 17.73
CA VAL A 49 27.34 25.26 17.27
C VAL A 49 27.08 26.49 16.39
N LYS A 50 25.90 26.59 15.75
CA LYS A 50 25.52 27.73 14.90
C LYS A 50 25.19 28.98 15.72
N ASP A 51 24.63 28.85 16.93
CA ASP A 51 24.27 30.00 17.76
C ASP A 51 25.50 30.76 18.28
N LEU A 52 26.57 30.06 18.69
CA LEU A 52 27.82 30.66 19.19
C LEU A 52 28.62 31.40 18.12
N PHE A 53 28.44 31.06 16.84
CA PHE A 53 29.01 31.78 15.70
C PHE A 53 27.94 32.53 14.89
N SER A 54 26.74 32.73 15.46
CA SER A 54 25.67 33.46 14.76
C SER A 54 26.02 34.94 14.68
N ILE A 55 25.95 35.48 13.47
CA ILE A 55 26.23 36.90 13.21
C ILE A 55 25.27 37.76 14.05
N PRO A 56 25.77 38.68 14.90
CA PRO A 56 24.91 39.52 15.74
C PRO A 56 23.85 40.24 14.92
N LYS A 57 22.62 40.31 15.44
CA LYS A 57 21.45 40.88 14.74
C LYS A 57 21.71 42.24 14.03
N PRO A 58 22.51 43.19 14.57
CA PRO A 58 22.84 44.43 13.86
C PRO A 58 23.67 44.21 12.59
N VAL A 59 24.64 43.29 12.63
CA VAL A 59 25.49 42.94 11.48
C VAL A 59 24.71 42.08 10.47
N LYS A 60 23.79 41.22 10.93
CA LYS A 60 22.89 40.47 10.06
C LYS A 60 22.10 41.40 9.12
N LYS A 61 21.58 42.53 9.63
CA LYS A 61 20.88 43.56 8.82
C LYS A 61 21.72 44.17 7.68
N LEU A 62 23.06 44.07 7.72
CA LEU A 62 23.93 44.50 6.63
C LEU A 62 23.98 43.43 5.53
N PHE A 63 24.05 42.16 5.92
CA PHE A 63 24.02 41.02 4.99
C PHE A 63 22.62 40.78 4.39
N ASP A 64 21.54 41.10 5.12
CA ASP A 64 20.16 41.04 4.61
C ASP A 64 19.91 42.03 3.43
N LYS A 65 20.84 42.96 3.15
CA LYS A 65 20.83 43.83 1.95
C LYS A 65 21.45 43.21 0.70
N VAL A 66 21.93 41.97 0.79
CA VAL A 66 22.50 41.18 -0.30
C VAL A 66 21.62 39.94 -0.48
N PRO A 67 21.18 39.59 -1.70
CA PRO A 67 21.57 40.14 -3.00
C PRO A 67 20.99 41.52 -3.31
N ILE A 68 21.74 42.31 -4.07
CA ILE A 68 21.34 43.66 -4.54
C ILE A 68 20.22 43.58 -5.59
N ILE A 69 20.20 42.48 -6.36
CA ILE A 69 19.16 42.17 -7.35
C ILE A 69 18.77 40.70 -7.15
N THR A 70 17.50 40.45 -6.84
CA THR A 70 16.91 39.10 -6.87
C THR A 70 16.17 38.94 -8.20
N TYR A 71 16.67 38.06 -9.06
CA TYR A 71 15.99 37.69 -10.29
C TYR A 71 14.68 36.92 -9.98
N PRO A 72 13.68 36.95 -10.87
CA PRO A 72 12.50 36.09 -10.73
C PRO A 72 12.92 34.62 -10.71
N ALA A 73 12.11 33.77 -10.07
CA ALA A 73 12.34 32.34 -10.07
C ALA A 73 12.34 31.79 -11.51
N ASN A 74 13.27 30.87 -11.80
CA ASN A 74 13.30 30.17 -13.07
C ASN A 74 11.98 29.42 -13.31
N GLY A 75 11.51 29.41 -14.55
CA GLY A 75 10.39 28.56 -14.95
C GLY A 75 10.69 27.09 -14.67
N LEU A 76 9.68 26.33 -14.28
CA LEU A 76 9.82 24.89 -14.05
C LEU A 76 10.16 24.17 -15.38
N PRO A 77 11.02 23.13 -15.36
CA PRO A 77 11.28 22.29 -16.53
C PRO A 77 9.98 21.73 -17.14
N GLU A 78 9.93 21.53 -18.45
CA GLU A 78 8.70 21.11 -19.18
C GLU A 78 8.03 19.84 -18.62
N ARG A 79 8.81 18.92 -18.05
CA ARG A 79 8.33 17.67 -17.44
C ARG A 79 7.93 17.80 -15.96
N SER A 80 8.03 18.99 -15.37
CA SER A 80 7.54 19.22 -14.01
C SER A 80 6.01 19.35 -13.99
N PRO A 81 5.33 18.81 -12.97
CA PRO A 81 3.91 19.08 -12.76
C PRO A 81 3.63 20.59 -12.75
N GLY A 82 2.66 21.05 -13.55
CA GLY A 82 2.31 22.47 -13.67
C GLY A 82 3.22 23.32 -14.56
N ALA A 83 4.20 22.75 -15.28
CA ALA A 83 5.10 23.52 -16.16
C ALA A 83 4.42 24.18 -17.37
N LYS A 84 3.20 23.75 -17.73
CA LYS A 84 2.36 24.43 -18.71
C LYS A 84 1.40 25.36 -17.97
N ASN A 85 1.34 26.63 -18.39
CA ASN A 85 0.28 27.59 -18.03
C ASN A 85 -1.09 27.21 -18.65
N THR A 86 -1.51 25.95 -18.54
CA THR A 86 -2.85 25.48 -18.87
C THR A 86 -3.85 26.09 -17.90
N LYS A 87 -4.90 26.72 -18.42
CA LYS A 87 -5.78 27.68 -17.72
C LYS A 87 -6.64 27.11 -16.57
N ASN A 88 -6.41 25.86 -16.15
CA ASN A 88 -7.17 25.19 -15.10
C ASN A 88 -6.47 25.34 -13.74
N ASP A 89 -6.49 26.55 -13.16
CA ASP A 89 -5.95 26.79 -11.82
C ASP A 89 -6.73 26.01 -10.71
N GLY A 90 -7.93 25.53 -11.00
CA GLY A 90 -8.67 24.59 -10.14
C GLY A 90 -7.97 23.23 -9.98
N ASP A 91 -7.22 22.79 -11.00
CA ASP A 91 -6.65 21.45 -11.08
C ASP A 91 -5.38 21.26 -10.24
N ALA A 92 -4.67 22.35 -9.93
CA ALA A 92 -3.52 22.36 -9.02
C ALA A 92 -3.94 22.30 -7.54
N ARG A 93 -5.22 22.57 -7.23
CA ARG A 93 -5.78 22.57 -5.87
C ARG A 93 -6.27 21.21 -5.40
N LEU A 94 -6.47 20.27 -6.33
CA LEU A 94 -6.86 18.90 -5.99
C LEU A 94 -5.63 18.08 -5.52
N PRO A 95 -5.78 17.21 -4.50
CA PRO A 95 -4.73 16.27 -4.14
C PRO A 95 -4.55 15.21 -5.24
N SER A 96 -3.33 14.73 -5.42
CA SER A 96 -2.96 13.72 -6.42
C SER A 96 -2.59 12.41 -5.76
N LEU A 97 -3.32 11.33 -6.06
CA LEU A 97 -3.06 9.98 -5.61
C LEU A 97 -2.19 9.25 -6.65
N TYR A 98 -1.00 8.85 -6.24
CA TYR A 98 -0.03 8.13 -7.07
C TYR A 98 -0.24 6.62 -6.90
N ILE A 99 -0.66 5.95 -7.97
CA ILE A 99 -1.05 4.52 -8.00
C ILE A 99 -0.51 3.82 -9.25
N PHE A 100 -0.60 2.48 -9.26
CA PHE A 100 -0.51 1.70 -10.49
C PHE A 100 -1.81 1.80 -11.29
N CYS A 101 -1.82 2.59 -12.37
CA CYS A 101 -2.88 2.64 -13.38
C CYS A 101 -2.28 2.56 -14.78
N ARG A 102 -3.11 2.32 -15.81
CA ARG A 102 -2.61 2.39 -17.20
C ARG A 102 -2.40 3.85 -17.59
N GLU A 103 -1.35 4.09 -18.35
CA GLU A 103 -1.08 5.40 -18.95
C GLU A 103 -2.20 5.75 -19.94
N GLY A 104 -2.75 6.97 -19.83
CA GLY A 104 -3.90 7.44 -20.61
C GLY A 104 -5.26 7.17 -19.96
N GLU A 105 -5.33 6.44 -18.84
CA GLU A 105 -6.58 6.19 -18.08
C GLU A 105 -6.69 7.04 -16.79
N GLU A 106 -5.78 8.01 -16.59
CA GLU A 106 -5.73 8.85 -15.38
C GLU A 106 -6.95 9.77 -15.23
N ASP A 107 -7.37 10.43 -16.31
CA ASP A 107 -8.48 11.40 -16.30
C ASP A 107 -9.85 10.71 -16.09
N GLU A 108 -10.02 9.50 -16.64
CA GLU A 108 -11.17 8.63 -16.36
C GLU A 108 -11.14 8.09 -14.91
N GLY A 109 -9.98 8.12 -14.26
CA GLY A 109 -9.78 7.70 -12.88
C GLY A 109 -10.14 6.23 -12.61
N LYS A 110 -9.95 5.35 -13.61
CA LYS A 110 -10.33 3.92 -13.59
C LYS A 110 -9.71 3.14 -12.41
N PRO A 111 -10.30 1.99 -12.03
CA PRO A 111 -9.73 1.10 -11.02
C PRO A 111 -8.26 0.73 -11.29
N SER A 112 -7.39 0.97 -10.31
CA SER A 112 -5.99 0.51 -10.29
C SER A 112 -5.90 -1.01 -10.48
N PHE A 113 -4.94 -1.49 -11.27
CA PHE A 113 -4.66 -2.92 -11.47
C PHE A 113 -3.86 -3.59 -10.34
N ASN A 114 -3.54 -2.84 -9.28
CA ASN A 114 -2.87 -3.34 -8.07
C ASN A 114 -3.83 -3.30 -6.86
N PRO A 115 -3.97 -4.38 -6.07
CA PRO A 115 -4.96 -4.43 -4.98
C PRO A 115 -4.64 -3.46 -3.83
N GLY A 116 -3.36 -3.23 -3.51
CA GLY A 116 -2.97 -2.25 -2.48
C GLY A 116 -3.32 -0.83 -2.89
N CYS A 117 -3.08 -0.48 -4.15
CA CYS A 117 -3.48 0.80 -4.73
C CYS A 117 -5.01 0.94 -4.82
N LEU A 118 -5.71 -0.08 -5.32
CA LEU A 118 -7.16 -0.07 -5.50
C LEU A 118 -7.91 0.04 -4.17
N LYS A 119 -7.43 -0.61 -3.09
CA LYS A 119 -7.97 -0.46 -1.74
C LYS A 119 -8.05 1.01 -1.32
N TRP A 120 -6.96 1.75 -1.49
CA TRP A 120 -6.89 3.14 -1.06
C TRP A 120 -7.60 4.11 -2.02
N GLN A 121 -7.54 3.85 -3.33
CA GLN A 121 -8.32 4.58 -4.34
C GLN A 121 -9.83 4.46 -4.06
N THR A 122 -10.31 3.24 -3.82
CA THR A 122 -11.71 2.94 -3.48
C THR A 122 -12.09 3.61 -2.17
N PHE A 123 -11.26 3.50 -1.12
CA PHE A 123 -11.50 4.15 0.16
C PHE A 123 -11.66 5.67 0.04
N LEU A 124 -10.80 6.35 -0.71
CA LEU A 124 -10.88 7.80 -0.91
C LEU A 124 -12.15 8.19 -1.70
N ARG A 125 -12.56 7.39 -2.70
CA ARG A 125 -13.84 7.57 -3.41
C ARG A 125 -15.05 7.38 -2.48
N LEU A 126 -15.08 6.29 -1.69
CA LEU A 126 -16.14 6.02 -0.71
C LEU A 126 -16.25 7.10 0.39
N ALA A 127 -15.12 7.67 0.80
CA ALA A 127 -15.07 8.80 1.73
C ALA A 127 -15.46 10.14 1.08
N GLY A 128 -15.71 10.19 -0.23
CA GLY A 128 -16.03 11.40 -0.98
C GLY A 128 -14.87 12.41 -1.03
N VAL A 129 -13.63 11.94 -1.06
CA VAL A 129 -12.42 12.77 -1.24
C VAL A 129 -12.18 12.95 -2.73
N ASN A 130 -12.39 14.16 -3.25
CA ASN A 130 -12.04 14.50 -4.63
C ASN A 130 -10.52 14.53 -4.76
N HIS A 131 -9.98 13.71 -5.66
CA HIS A 131 -8.55 13.58 -5.89
C HIS A 131 -8.29 13.20 -7.35
N LYS A 132 -7.11 13.55 -7.85
CA LYS A 132 -6.60 13.12 -9.15
C LYS A 132 -5.92 11.76 -9.04
N ILE A 133 -5.92 11.01 -10.13
CA ILE A 133 -5.10 9.82 -10.31
C ILE A 133 -3.83 10.20 -11.07
N VAL A 134 -2.68 9.66 -10.66
CA VAL A 134 -1.41 9.81 -11.38
C VAL A 134 -0.74 8.44 -11.47
N SER A 135 -0.40 8.01 -12.69
CA SER A 135 0.38 6.79 -12.92
C SER A 135 1.77 6.92 -12.29
N SER A 136 2.20 5.87 -11.60
CA SER A 136 3.42 5.89 -10.79
C SER A 136 4.04 4.50 -10.68
N ASN A 137 5.27 4.46 -10.15
CA ASN A 137 5.96 3.24 -9.77
C ASN A 137 6.45 3.31 -8.31
N ASN A 138 6.86 2.15 -7.77
CA ASN A 138 7.29 2.02 -6.37
C ASN A 138 8.50 2.90 -5.99
N HIS A 139 9.40 3.22 -6.93
CA HIS A 139 10.59 4.03 -6.67
C HIS A 139 10.28 5.52 -6.43
N ALA A 140 9.10 5.99 -6.86
CA ALA A 140 8.62 7.34 -6.57
C ALA A 140 7.98 7.47 -5.18
N SER A 141 7.71 6.36 -4.48
CA SER A 141 7.05 6.39 -3.17
C SER A 141 8.03 6.69 -2.02
N PRO A 142 7.66 7.54 -1.04
CA PRO A 142 8.48 7.80 0.15
C PRO A 142 8.79 6.54 0.99
N THR A 143 7.96 5.51 0.88
CA THR A 143 8.09 4.23 1.60
C THR A 143 8.62 3.11 0.70
N GLY A 144 8.91 3.39 -0.58
CA GLY A 144 9.24 2.38 -1.58
C GLY A 144 8.07 1.51 -2.04
N VAL A 145 6.83 1.81 -1.64
CA VAL A 145 5.62 1.04 -1.98
C VAL A 145 4.46 2.00 -2.28
N LEU A 146 3.75 1.79 -3.40
CA LEU A 146 2.52 2.54 -3.71
C LEU A 146 1.30 2.02 -2.92
N PRO A 147 0.31 2.87 -2.62
CA PRO A 147 0.17 4.27 -3.05
C PRO A 147 0.64 5.31 -2.02
N PHE A 148 0.82 6.54 -2.50
CA PHE A 148 0.94 7.75 -1.69
C PHE A 148 0.13 8.90 -2.31
N LEU A 149 -0.16 9.94 -1.54
CA LEU A 149 -0.92 11.12 -1.97
C LEU A 149 -0.08 12.39 -1.77
N LEU A 150 -0.06 13.27 -2.78
CA LEU A 150 0.41 14.65 -2.64
C LEU A 150 -0.79 15.57 -2.35
N PRO A 151 -0.75 16.38 -1.27
CA PRO A 151 -1.75 17.43 -1.05
C PRO A 151 -1.76 18.46 -2.19
N GLY A 152 -2.95 18.98 -2.50
CA GLY A 152 -3.12 20.05 -3.49
C GLY A 152 -2.58 21.40 -3.01
N ILE A 153 -2.23 22.28 -3.96
CA ILE A 153 -1.61 23.58 -3.69
C ILE A 153 -2.61 24.55 -3.05
N LYS A 154 -2.29 24.98 -1.82
CA LYS A 154 -3.03 26.03 -1.09
C LYS A 154 -2.29 27.36 -1.25
N SER A 155 -3.03 28.45 -1.37
CA SER A 155 -2.46 29.80 -1.63
C SER A 155 -1.54 30.34 -0.52
N ASN A 156 -1.65 29.84 0.72
CA ASN A 156 -0.85 30.27 1.88
C ASN A 156 -0.15 29.09 2.59
N SER A 157 0.19 28.03 1.86
CA SER A 157 0.83 26.81 2.37
C SER A 157 2.27 27.04 2.89
N SER A 158 2.61 26.40 4.00
CA SER A 158 3.99 26.15 4.43
C SER A 158 4.64 25.04 3.59
N GLN A 159 5.96 24.83 3.68
CA GLN A 159 6.61 23.67 3.03
C GLN A 159 6.12 22.32 3.58
N ASP A 160 5.72 22.26 4.86
CA ASP A 160 5.23 21.05 5.51
C ASP A 160 3.85 20.62 4.98
N ASP A 161 3.05 21.54 4.44
CA ASP A 161 1.74 21.25 3.84
C ASP A 161 1.82 20.40 2.55
N TYR A 162 3.02 20.24 1.96
CA TYR A 162 3.25 19.49 0.72
C TYR A 162 3.89 18.11 0.91
N LEU A 163 4.14 17.71 2.15
CA LEU A 163 4.83 16.44 2.39
C LEU A 163 3.96 15.26 1.88
N PRO A 164 4.57 14.27 1.19
CA PRO A 164 3.84 13.16 0.63
C PRO A 164 3.23 12.29 1.73
N ILE A 165 1.95 11.99 1.61
CA ILE A 165 1.17 11.22 2.57
C ILE A 165 1.21 9.75 2.16
N PRO A 166 1.94 8.87 2.87
CA PRO A 166 1.93 7.44 2.60
C PRO A 166 0.57 6.80 2.89
N SER A 167 0.35 5.60 2.36
CA SER A 167 -0.91 4.84 2.47
C SER A 167 -1.50 4.76 3.89
N ASN A 168 -0.69 4.55 4.93
CA ASN A 168 -1.14 4.52 6.33
C ASN A 168 -1.64 5.89 6.86
N GLY A 169 -1.28 6.99 6.21
CA GLY A 169 -1.75 8.35 6.52
C GLY A 169 -3.09 8.71 5.87
N LEU A 170 -3.58 7.95 4.88
CA LEU A 170 -4.75 8.34 4.08
C LEU A 170 -6.05 8.40 4.88
N ILE A 171 -6.22 7.58 5.91
CA ILE A 171 -7.37 7.67 6.84
C ILE A 171 -7.33 9.00 7.61
N LYS A 172 -6.16 9.40 8.11
CA LYS A 172 -5.97 10.67 8.82
C LYS A 172 -6.25 11.86 7.89
N TYR A 173 -5.70 11.82 6.69
CA TYR A 173 -5.93 12.83 5.65
C TYR A 173 -7.42 13.01 5.33
N ALA A 174 -8.16 11.92 5.10
CA ALA A 174 -9.59 12.00 4.82
C ALA A 174 -10.42 12.57 5.99
N LYS A 175 -10.02 12.30 7.26
CA LYS A 175 -10.63 12.95 8.44
C LYS A 175 -10.31 14.45 8.50
N GLU A 176 -9.10 14.85 8.13
CA GLU A 176 -8.67 16.26 8.06
C GLU A 176 -9.39 17.03 6.94
N GLN A 177 -9.82 16.34 5.87
CA GLN A 177 -10.75 16.88 4.86
C GLN A 177 -12.23 16.93 5.32
N GLY A 178 -12.50 16.73 6.60
CA GLY A 178 -13.85 16.79 7.20
C GLY A 178 -14.78 15.64 6.82
N LYS A 179 -14.27 14.54 6.24
CA LYS A 179 -15.10 13.43 5.77
C LYS A 179 -15.52 12.52 6.92
N LYS A 180 -16.78 12.08 6.89
CA LYS A 180 -17.38 11.17 7.88
C LYS A 180 -17.00 9.72 7.56
N ILE A 181 -15.84 9.30 8.05
CA ILE A 181 -15.35 7.92 7.89
C ILE A 181 -15.98 7.03 8.99
N PRO A 182 -16.50 5.84 8.66
CA PRO A 182 -16.84 4.83 9.66
C PRO A 182 -15.63 4.57 10.57
N GLU A 183 -15.87 4.51 11.89
CA GLU A 183 -14.83 4.08 12.81
C GLU A 183 -14.79 2.55 12.81
N ALA A 184 -13.64 1.98 12.43
CA ALA A 184 -13.36 0.56 12.53
C ALA A 184 -13.37 0.12 14.02
N ARG A 185 -14.56 -0.20 14.54
CA ARG A 185 -14.82 -0.43 15.96
C ARG A 185 -14.67 -1.88 16.42
N SER A 186 -14.29 -2.80 15.53
CA SER A 186 -14.34 -4.24 15.81
C SER A 186 -13.00 -4.94 15.63
N ARG A 187 -12.45 -5.45 16.75
CA ARG A 187 -11.32 -6.41 16.77
C ARG A 187 -11.60 -7.68 15.94
N LYS A 188 -12.87 -7.99 15.65
CA LYS A 188 -13.25 -9.04 14.71
C LYS A 188 -12.69 -8.73 13.31
N LEU A 189 -12.92 -7.53 12.78
CA LEU A 189 -12.52 -7.15 11.43
C LEU A 189 -10.99 -7.12 11.24
N GLU A 190 -10.23 -6.80 12.28
CA GLU A 190 -8.76 -6.92 12.27
C GLU A 190 -8.30 -8.36 11.97
N ALA A 191 -8.96 -9.36 12.57
CA ALA A 191 -8.67 -10.78 12.30
C ALA A 191 -9.06 -11.20 10.86
N TYR A 192 -10.15 -10.65 10.30
CA TYR A 192 -10.50 -10.89 8.89
C TYR A 192 -9.61 -10.11 7.92
N GLN A 193 -9.05 -8.97 8.31
CA GLN A 193 -8.08 -8.23 7.50
C GLN A 193 -6.78 -9.05 7.34
N ALA A 194 -6.40 -9.82 8.37
CA ALA A 194 -5.30 -10.77 8.25
C ALA A 194 -5.54 -11.89 7.22
N LEU A 195 -6.80 -12.29 6.95
CA LEU A 195 -7.12 -13.25 5.89
C LEU A 195 -6.91 -12.66 4.49
N LEU A 196 -7.19 -11.37 4.31
CA LEU A 196 -6.88 -10.62 3.08
C LEU A 196 -5.38 -10.46 2.91
N ASP A 197 -4.71 -9.95 3.95
CA ASP A 197 -3.29 -9.55 3.90
C ASP A 197 -2.32 -10.75 3.85
N ASN A 198 -2.76 -11.94 4.26
CA ASN A 198 -1.99 -13.19 4.18
C ASN A 198 -2.57 -14.16 3.16
N ASN A 199 -3.67 -14.87 3.47
CA ASN A 199 -4.14 -16.01 2.66
C ASN A 199 -4.51 -15.61 1.22
N ILE A 200 -5.36 -14.59 1.06
CA ILE A 200 -5.79 -14.12 -0.27
C ILE A 200 -4.65 -13.41 -1.00
N ARG A 201 -3.83 -12.61 -0.29
CA ARG A 201 -2.63 -11.98 -0.87
C ARG A 201 -1.59 -13.01 -1.34
N ASN A 202 -1.38 -14.10 -0.61
CA ASN A 202 -0.47 -15.17 -1.00
C ASN A 202 -0.95 -15.88 -2.26
N ALA A 203 -2.25 -16.24 -2.33
CA ALA A 203 -2.83 -16.79 -3.54
C ALA A 203 -2.73 -15.79 -4.71
N TRP A 204 -3.01 -14.51 -4.50
CA TRP A 204 -2.84 -13.47 -5.50
C TRP A 204 -1.40 -13.40 -6.04
N LEU A 205 -0.40 -13.38 -5.16
CA LEU A 205 1.02 -13.33 -5.55
C LEU A 205 1.42 -14.58 -6.36
N HIS A 206 0.97 -15.76 -5.94
CA HIS A 206 1.19 -16.99 -6.69
C HIS A 206 0.52 -16.93 -8.08
N THR A 207 -0.78 -16.61 -8.13
CA THR A 207 -1.60 -16.52 -9.35
C THR A 207 -1.09 -15.50 -10.35
N LEU A 208 -0.57 -14.35 -9.90
CA LEU A 208 -0.10 -13.28 -10.78
C LEU A 208 1.37 -13.44 -11.20
N TYR A 209 2.25 -13.83 -10.27
CA TYR A 209 3.71 -13.79 -10.50
C TYR A 209 4.35 -15.16 -10.75
N LEU A 210 3.85 -16.24 -10.16
CA LEU A 210 4.47 -17.56 -10.27
C LEU A 210 3.84 -18.42 -11.37
N THR A 211 2.51 -18.37 -11.52
CA THR A 211 1.78 -19.02 -12.63
C THR A 211 2.24 -18.47 -13.99
N PRO A 212 2.85 -19.28 -14.89
CA PRO A 212 3.45 -18.77 -16.13
C PRO A 212 2.46 -18.15 -17.13
N SER A 213 1.26 -18.72 -17.28
CA SER A 213 0.24 -18.18 -18.20
C SER A 213 -0.16 -16.76 -17.79
N ASN A 214 -0.65 -16.61 -16.56
CA ASN A 214 -1.05 -15.35 -15.97
C ASN A 214 0.09 -14.31 -15.90
N PHE A 215 1.33 -14.73 -15.66
CA PHE A 215 2.49 -13.83 -15.66
C PHE A 215 2.75 -13.21 -17.05
N ASN A 216 2.59 -14.01 -18.10
CA ASN A 216 2.81 -13.56 -19.47
C ASN A 216 1.63 -12.72 -20.00
N THR A 217 0.39 -13.07 -19.64
CA THR A 217 -0.83 -12.40 -20.15
C THR A 217 -1.23 -11.17 -19.34
N VAL A 218 -1.00 -11.16 -18.02
CA VAL A 218 -1.46 -10.08 -17.11
C VAL A 218 -0.29 -9.32 -16.51
N ALA A 219 0.65 -10.00 -15.84
CA ALA A 219 1.71 -9.29 -15.10
C ALA A 219 2.69 -8.56 -16.03
N THR A 220 3.07 -9.16 -17.15
CA THR A 220 4.05 -8.59 -18.08
C THR A 220 3.52 -7.33 -18.80
N PRO A 221 2.30 -7.30 -19.37
CA PRO A 221 1.74 -6.08 -19.95
C PRO A 221 1.54 -4.94 -18.95
N LEU A 222 1.22 -5.23 -17.69
CA LEU A 222 0.86 -4.21 -16.70
C LEU A 222 2.05 -3.67 -15.89
N TYR A 223 2.98 -4.53 -15.46
CA TYR A 223 4.07 -4.16 -14.54
C TYR A 223 5.45 -4.07 -15.20
N ILE A 224 5.63 -4.63 -16.40
CA ILE A 224 6.96 -4.78 -17.03
C ILE A 224 7.07 -3.98 -18.32
N ASN A 225 6.10 -4.09 -19.22
CA ASN A 225 6.13 -3.42 -20.52
C ASN A 225 6.18 -1.87 -20.43
N PRO A 226 5.42 -1.20 -19.52
CA PRO A 226 5.50 0.27 -19.38
C PRO A 226 6.84 0.74 -18.78
N THR A 227 7.44 -0.06 -17.90
CA THR A 227 8.62 0.32 -17.11
C THR A 227 9.88 0.59 -17.94
N SER A 228 10.01 -0.01 -19.12
CA SER A 228 11.14 0.26 -20.03
C SER A 228 10.82 -0.21 -21.45
N SER A 229 11.45 0.38 -22.47
CA SER A 229 11.51 -0.17 -23.84
C SER A 229 12.64 -1.19 -24.04
N SER A 230 13.60 -1.28 -23.12
CA SER A 230 14.77 -2.18 -23.25
C SER A 230 14.43 -3.61 -22.83
N LEU A 231 14.69 -4.57 -23.71
CA LEU A 231 14.46 -6.00 -23.46
C LEU A 231 15.23 -6.51 -22.23
N LEU A 232 16.50 -6.12 -22.07
CA LEU A 232 17.32 -6.55 -20.94
C LEU A 232 16.77 -6.03 -19.61
N VAL A 233 16.28 -4.78 -19.58
CA VAL A 233 15.63 -4.20 -18.40
C VAL A 233 14.33 -4.95 -18.11
N ARG A 234 13.49 -5.21 -19.11
CA ARG A 234 12.25 -5.99 -18.95
C ARG A 234 12.50 -7.39 -18.39
N LEU A 235 13.50 -8.12 -18.91
CA LEU A 235 13.88 -9.45 -18.42
C LEU A 235 14.38 -9.40 -16.97
N TYR A 236 15.18 -8.40 -16.61
CA TYR A 236 15.65 -8.24 -15.23
C TYR A 236 14.52 -7.84 -14.27
N SER A 237 13.61 -6.95 -14.68
CA SER A 237 12.39 -6.62 -13.93
C SER A 237 11.47 -7.83 -13.77
N ALA A 238 11.33 -8.67 -14.80
CA ALA A 238 10.57 -9.92 -14.73
C ALA A 238 11.14 -10.87 -13.68
N TYR A 239 12.47 -11.08 -13.69
CA TYR A 239 13.16 -11.88 -12.68
C TYR A 239 12.96 -11.31 -11.27
N GLN A 240 13.16 -10.01 -11.07
CA GLN A 240 12.99 -9.36 -9.77
C GLN A 240 11.57 -9.48 -9.22
N LEU A 241 10.53 -9.26 -10.03
CA LEU A 241 9.13 -9.39 -9.59
C LEU A 241 8.81 -10.82 -9.15
N ARG A 242 9.27 -11.82 -9.91
CA ARG A 242 9.07 -13.23 -9.57
C ARG A 242 9.82 -13.61 -8.29
N ALA A 243 11.11 -13.25 -8.19
CA ALA A 243 11.92 -13.52 -7.01
C ALA A 243 11.39 -12.83 -5.74
N ALA A 244 10.86 -11.60 -5.87
CA ALA A 244 10.22 -10.89 -4.77
C ALA A 244 8.92 -11.57 -4.31
N ALA A 245 8.06 -11.99 -5.24
CA ALA A 245 6.85 -12.75 -4.92
C ALA A 245 7.18 -14.11 -4.26
N GLU A 246 8.17 -14.82 -4.78
CA GLU A 246 8.65 -16.10 -4.24
C GLU A 246 9.24 -15.93 -2.83
N SER A 247 10.04 -14.88 -2.60
CA SER A 247 10.57 -14.52 -1.29
C SER A 247 9.51 -14.07 -0.29
N GLU A 248 8.38 -13.52 -0.77
CA GLU A 248 7.26 -13.14 0.09
C GLU A 248 6.48 -14.36 0.56
N LEU A 249 6.15 -15.29 -0.36
CA LEU A 249 5.48 -16.55 -0.03
C LEU A 249 6.32 -17.41 0.93
N ARG A 250 7.65 -17.40 0.76
CA ARG A 250 8.56 -18.11 1.67
C ARG A 250 8.58 -17.62 3.13
N LYS A 251 8.00 -16.45 3.42
CA LYS A 251 7.82 -15.99 4.81
C LYS A 251 6.73 -16.77 5.56
N SER A 252 5.78 -17.35 4.83
CA SER A 252 4.68 -18.14 5.39
C SER A 252 4.98 -19.64 5.41
N ALA A 253 5.71 -20.16 4.42
CA ALA A 253 6.08 -21.58 4.33
C ALA A 253 7.42 -21.78 3.62
N GLU A 254 8.27 -22.69 4.10
CA GLU A 254 9.57 -23.00 3.48
C GLU A 254 9.43 -23.56 2.06
N ILE A 255 8.40 -24.38 1.84
CA ILE A 255 8.02 -24.97 0.55
C ILE A 255 6.74 -24.28 0.06
N ILE A 256 6.76 -23.80 -1.18
CA ILE A 256 5.59 -23.19 -1.83
C ILE A 256 4.69 -24.30 -2.37
N ASP A 257 3.73 -24.75 -1.54
CA ASP A 257 2.64 -25.62 -1.96
C ASP A 257 1.50 -24.77 -2.53
N ALA A 258 1.33 -24.83 -3.85
CA ALA A 258 0.29 -24.10 -4.55
C ALA A 258 -1.12 -24.52 -4.12
N ASP A 259 -1.37 -25.81 -3.93
CA ASP A 259 -2.71 -26.33 -3.63
C ASP A 259 -3.11 -25.99 -2.19
N LEU A 260 -2.16 -25.97 -1.25
CA LEU A 260 -2.38 -25.41 0.08
C LEU A 260 -2.72 -23.92 0.03
N ILE A 261 -1.96 -23.11 -0.73
CA ILE A 261 -2.21 -21.66 -0.89
C ILE A 261 -3.62 -21.40 -1.43
N TYR A 262 -4.06 -22.11 -2.47
CA TYR A 262 -5.41 -21.94 -3.01
C TYR A 262 -6.50 -22.43 -2.04
N LYS A 263 -6.29 -23.54 -1.34
CA LYS A 263 -7.22 -24.06 -0.32
C LYS A 263 -7.37 -23.12 0.87
N GLU A 264 -6.31 -22.41 1.25
CA GLU A 264 -6.35 -21.39 2.29
C GLU A 264 -7.07 -20.12 1.84
N ALA A 265 -6.88 -19.68 0.59
CA ALA A 265 -7.64 -18.57 0.02
C ALA A 265 -9.14 -18.91 -0.12
N ASP A 266 -9.49 -20.13 -0.50
CA ASP A 266 -10.88 -20.59 -0.57
C ASP A 266 -11.58 -20.55 0.80
N ARG A 267 -10.89 -20.99 1.86
CA ARG A 267 -11.36 -20.85 3.25
C ARG A 267 -11.49 -19.38 3.69
N ALA A 268 -10.59 -18.51 3.22
CA ALA A 268 -10.69 -17.08 3.49
C ALA A 268 -11.91 -16.46 2.79
N TRP A 269 -12.20 -16.84 1.54
CA TRP A 269 -13.42 -16.41 0.85
C TRP A 269 -14.70 -16.92 1.52
N GLU A 270 -14.73 -18.18 1.96
CA GLU A 270 -15.82 -18.73 2.77
C GLU A 270 -16.02 -17.92 4.06
N ALA A 271 -14.95 -17.65 4.80
CA ALA A 271 -15.01 -16.89 6.04
C ALA A 271 -15.50 -15.44 5.82
N LEU A 272 -15.07 -14.78 4.74
CA LEU A 272 -15.54 -13.44 4.36
C LEU A 272 -17.00 -13.45 3.90
N SER A 273 -17.43 -14.48 3.16
CA SER A 273 -18.83 -14.68 2.78
C SER A 273 -19.73 -14.87 4.01
N LEU A 274 -19.31 -15.71 4.96
CA LEU A 274 -20.02 -15.93 6.22
C LEU A 274 -20.03 -14.67 7.11
N LEU A 275 -18.99 -13.84 7.05
CA LEU A 275 -18.93 -12.57 7.76
C LEU A 275 -19.92 -11.54 7.19
N LEU A 276 -19.99 -11.43 5.86
CA LEU A 276 -20.93 -10.53 5.18
C LEU A 276 -22.37 -11.01 5.34
N GLY A 277 -22.60 -12.32 5.27
CA GLY A 277 -23.93 -12.93 5.39
C GLY A 277 -24.90 -12.34 4.37
N GLY A 278 -25.94 -11.66 4.88
CA GLY A 278 -26.93 -10.92 4.11
C GLY A 278 -26.75 -9.40 4.12
N ASP A 279 -25.75 -8.87 4.84
CA ASP A 279 -25.55 -7.43 5.02
C ASP A 279 -25.00 -6.77 3.74
N GLU A 280 -25.20 -5.45 3.61
CA GLU A 280 -24.69 -4.70 2.46
C GLU A 280 -23.19 -4.42 2.55
N TRP A 281 -22.69 -4.18 3.76
CA TRP A 281 -21.32 -3.77 4.06
C TRP A 281 -20.79 -4.53 5.27
N PHE A 282 -19.47 -4.63 5.39
CA PHE A 282 -18.83 -5.28 6.54
C PHE A 282 -18.82 -4.40 7.81
N GLU A 283 -19.01 -3.08 7.67
CA GLU A 283 -18.99 -2.09 8.76
C GLU A 283 -20.36 -1.42 8.98
N GLY A 284 -21.42 -2.23 9.09
CA GLY A 284 -22.78 -1.76 9.37
C GLY A 284 -23.40 -1.01 8.17
N ASP A 285 -24.02 0.14 8.42
CA ASP A 285 -24.82 0.84 7.39
C ASP A 285 -24.01 1.55 6.30
N ARG A 286 -22.67 1.58 6.40
CA ARG A 286 -21.81 2.30 5.43
C ARG A 286 -20.51 1.54 5.13
N PRO A 287 -20.01 1.62 3.88
CA PRO A 287 -18.77 0.97 3.49
C PRO A 287 -17.55 1.62 4.16
N GLY A 288 -16.70 0.79 4.77
CA GLY A 288 -15.48 1.19 5.46
C GLY A 288 -14.19 0.93 4.66
N VAL A 289 -13.06 1.00 5.37
CA VAL A 289 -11.74 0.62 4.81
C VAL A 289 -11.70 -0.88 4.49
N PHE A 290 -12.42 -1.69 5.27
CA PHE A 290 -12.49 -3.12 5.07
C PHE A 290 -13.26 -3.51 3.79
N ASP A 291 -14.40 -2.86 3.53
CA ASP A 291 -15.14 -3.02 2.26
C ASP A 291 -14.26 -2.69 1.04
N ALA A 292 -13.49 -1.60 1.12
CA ALA A 292 -12.53 -1.23 0.08
C ALA A 292 -11.39 -2.26 -0.08
N ALA A 293 -10.98 -2.93 1.01
CA ALA A 293 -9.97 -3.98 0.99
C ALA A 293 -10.47 -5.28 0.33
N VAL A 294 -11.69 -5.70 0.66
CA VAL A 294 -12.34 -6.85 0.01
C VAL A 294 -12.56 -6.57 -1.47
N PHE A 295 -13.17 -5.41 -1.79
CA PHE A 295 -13.39 -4.97 -3.16
C PHE A 295 -12.13 -4.99 -4.01
N ALA A 296 -10.99 -4.53 -3.46
CA ALA A 296 -9.75 -4.46 -4.22
C ALA A 296 -9.28 -5.82 -4.77
N TYR A 297 -9.52 -6.92 -4.05
CA TYR A 297 -9.23 -8.26 -4.55
C TYR A 297 -10.38 -8.82 -5.40
N THR A 298 -11.64 -8.69 -4.96
CA THR A 298 -12.78 -9.29 -5.67
C THR A 298 -13.03 -8.62 -7.03
N TRP A 299 -12.78 -7.30 -7.16
CA TRP A 299 -12.81 -6.57 -8.43
C TRP A 299 -11.76 -7.07 -9.39
N LEU A 300 -10.49 -7.12 -8.95
CA LEU A 300 -9.39 -7.49 -9.82
C LEU A 300 -9.46 -8.95 -10.28
N LEU A 301 -9.97 -9.86 -9.44
CA LEU A 301 -10.22 -11.26 -9.79
C LEU A 301 -11.46 -11.46 -10.68
N GLY A 302 -12.37 -10.48 -10.73
CA GLY A 302 -13.59 -10.55 -11.53
C GLY A 302 -13.38 -10.34 -13.03
N GLY A 303 -14.42 -10.64 -13.81
CA GLY A 303 -14.39 -10.57 -15.28
C GLY A 303 -14.01 -9.20 -15.87
N GLY A 304 -14.36 -8.10 -15.18
CA GLY A 304 -14.02 -6.72 -15.56
C GLY A 304 -12.73 -6.15 -14.93
N GLY A 305 -11.99 -6.95 -14.15
CA GLY A 305 -10.79 -6.51 -13.44
C GLY A 305 -9.55 -6.46 -14.32
N LEU A 306 -8.93 -7.63 -14.54
CA LEU A 306 -7.65 -7.76 -15.26
C LEU A 306 -7.70 -8.58 -16.56
N GLY A 307 -8.89 -9.04 -16.99
CA GLY A 307 -9.00 -9.80 -18.25
C GLY A 307 -8.33 -11.18 -18.20
N TRP A 308 -8.37 -11.88 -17.06
CA TRP A 308 -7.79 -13.24 -16.85
C TRP A 308 -8.21 -14.31 -17.88
N TRP A 309 -9.21 -14.01 -18.70
CA TRP A 309 -9.87 -14.90 -19.64
C TRP A 309 -9.52 -14.62 -21.12
N GLU A 310 -8.97 -13.45 -21.46
CA GLU A 310 -8.69 -13.05 -22.86
C GLU A 310 -7.36 -13.60 -23.39
N GLY A 311 -6.39 -13.88 -22.51
CA GLY A 311 -5.08 -14.42 -22.87
C GLY A 311 -5.07 -15.94 -23.09
N ASP A 312 -4.56 -16.38 -24.24
CA ASP A 312 -4.38 -17.81 -24.63
C ASP A 312 -5.66 -18.68 -24.56
N GLY A 313 -6.75 -18.19 -25.17
CA GLY A 313 -7.93 -19.01 -25.47
C GLY A 313 -8.61 -19.64 -24.25
N GLY A 314 -8.58 -18.96 -23.09
CA GLY A 314 -9.21 -19.42 -21.85
C GLY A 314 -8.33 -20.30 -20.96
N LYS A 315 -7.01 -20.41 -21.21
CA LYS A 315 -6.07 -21.27 -20.45
C LYS A 315 -5.37 -20.61 -19.24
N GLY A 316 -5.86 -19.48 -18.75
CA GLY A 316 -5.38 -18.89 -17.49
C GLY A 316 -5.60 -19.81 -16.29
N ASP A 317 -4.78 -19.71 -15.24
CA ASP A 317 -5.08 -20.40 -13.97
C ASP A 317 -6.20 -19.65 -13.26
N ARG A 318 -7.39 -20.25 -13.24
CA ARG A 318 -8.63 -19.66 -12.72
C ARG A 318 -8.95 -20.04 -11.28
N ARG A 319 -8.11 -20.83 -10.58
CA ARG A 319 -8.42 -21.34 -9.23
C ARG A 319 -8.86 -20.24 -8.25
N LEU A 320 -8.17 -19.09 -8.25
CA LEU A 320 -8.50 -17.97 -7.37
C LEU A 320 -9.69 -17.10 -7.87
N PRO A 321 -9.79 -16.73 -9.16
CA PRO A 321 -11.01 -16.12 -9.73
C PRO A 321 -12.28 -16.95 -9.49
N ASP A 322 -12.27 -18.23 -9.85
CA ASP A 322 -13.43 -19.13 -9.65
C ASP A 322 -13.71 -19.33 -8.16
N GLY A 323 -12.70 -19.18 -7.29
CA GLY A 323 -12.83 -19.19 -5.83
C GLY A 323 -13.76 -18.11 -5.28
N VAL A 324 -13.68 -16.88 -5.80
CA VAL A 324 -14.54 -15.76 -5.37
C VAL A 324 -15.91 -15.78 -6.06
N GLU A 325 -16.01 -16.14 -7.34
CA GLU A 325 -17.28 -16.13 -8.08
C GLU A 325 -18.31 -17.13 -7.53
N ARG A 326 -17.89 -18.16 -6.79
CA ARG A 326 -18.80 -19.06 -6.04
C ARG A 326 -19.60 -18.35 -4.95
N TRP A 327 -19.12 -17.22 -4.43
CA TRP A 327 -19.72 -16.50 -3.32
C TRP A 327 -20.54 -15.31 -3.81
N GLY A 328 -21.78 -15.58 -4.25
CA GLY A 328 -22.65 -14.57 -4.87
C GLY A 328 -22.95 -13.33 -4.01
N ASN A 329 -22.82 -13.40 -2.68
CA ASN A 329 -22.90 -12.22 -1.80
C ASN A 329 -21.66 -11.31 -1.93
N LEU A 330 -20.45 -11.88 -2.03
CA LEU A 330 -19.22 -11.13 -2.32
C LEU A 330 -19.22 -10.53 -3.72
N VAL A 331 -19.80 -11.23 -4.71
CA VAL A 331 -20.02 -10.69 -6.06
C VAL A 331 -20.97 -9.48 -6.05
N ARG A 332 -22.11 -9.57 -5.35
CA ARG A 332 -23.03 -8.43 -5.17
C ARG A 332 -22.39 -7.27 -4.39
N HIS A 333 -21.55 -7.57 -3.39
CA HIS A 333 -20.77 -6.55 -2.66
C HIS A 333 -19.83 -5.79 -3.61
N ARG A 334 -19.06 -6.53 -4.42
CA ARG A 334 -18.19 -5.96 -5.46
C ARG A 334 -18.94 -5.00 -6.39
N GLU A 335 -20.09 -5.42 -6.90
CA GLU A 335 -20.92 -4.62 -7.79
C GLU A 335 -21.46 -3.35 -7.11
N ARG A 336 -21.91 -3.44 -5.84
CA ARG A 336 -22.33 -2.27 -5.05
C ARG A 336 -21.19 -1.27 -4.86
N VAL A 337 -19.99 -1.73 -4.49
CA VAL A 337 -18.82 -0.85 -4.31
C VAL A 337 -18.44 -0.19 -5.64
N PHE A 338 -18.39 -0.95 -6.74
CA PHE A 338 -18.09 -0.40 -8.06
C PHE A 338 -19.08 0.70 -8.46
N ARG A 339 -20.38 0.40 -8.41
CA ARG A 339 -21.43 1.38 -8.74
C ARG A 339 -21.34 2.65 -7.89
N ARG A 340 -21.01 2.53 -6.59
CA ARG A 340 -20.87 3.67 -5.68
C ARG A 340 -19.62 4.54 -5.94
N CYS A 341 -18.59 4.01 -6.61
CA CYS A 341 -17.30 4.67 -6.79
C CYS A 341 -17.01 5.10 -8.24
N TRP A 342 -17.59 4.39 -9.21
CA TRP A 342 -17.38 4.55 -10.66
C TRP A 342 -18.67 4.45 -11.48
N GLY A 343 -19.83 4.24 -10.86
CA GLY A 343 -21.10 4.44 -11.56
C GLY A 343 -21.31 5.93 -11.83
N GLU A 344 -21.89 6.26 -12.98
CA GLU A 344 -22.40 7.60 -13.21
C GLU A 344 -23.52 7.87 -12.17
N GLU A 345 -23.48 9.03 -11.52
CA GLU A 345 -24.67 9.53 -10.84
C GLU A 345 -25.68 9.87 -11.94
N ASP A 346 -26.77 9.09 -12.04
CA ASP A 346 -27.93 9.44 -12.85
C ASP A 346 -28.29 10.90 -12.56
N GLY A 347 -28.16 11.76 -13.59
CA GLY A 347 -28.08 13.20 -13.40
C GLY A 347 -29.30 13.79 -12.70
N VAL A 348 -29.18 14.01 -11.39
CA VAL A 348 -30.14 14.80 -10.62
C VAL A 348 -29.93 16.27 -10.97
N LEU A 349 -30.54 16.68 -12.08
CA LEU A 349 -30.80 18.08 -12.39
C LEU A 349 -31.68 18.66 -11.27
N VAL A 350 -31.16 19.69 -10.59
CA VAL A 350 -31.90 20.62 -9.73
C VAL A 350 -31.69 22.03 -10.28
#